data_AF-A0A1F6PKT8-F1
#
_entry.id   AF-A0A1F6PKT8-F1
#
_cell.length_a   1.000
_cell.length_b   1.000
_cell.length_c   1.000
_cell.angle_alpha   90.00
_cell.angle_beta   90.00
_cell.angle_gamma   90.00
#
_symmetry.space_group_name_H-M   'P 1'
#
loop_
_entity.id
_entity.type
_entity.pdbx_description
1 polymer ?
#
loop_
_entity_poly.entity_id
_entity_poly.type
_entity_poly.pdbx_seq_one_letter_code
_entity_poly.pdbx_strand_id
1 'polypeptide(L)'
;MDTKTDLPILEKNLNLIKTYNNELVEKIINVQEITIPVKLLESSSGDSILSYNGFLLDDEIDPIEKAYQIFYKLNDNDEDNIYVVFGLGLGYVFKRFVQSCKGKIILFEPNIEILRLTLELVDFSEELTKQNVFVVNSLDELTKITNKSFTFGTKILVGTLDIYGKMYPDIYQYMIKEFNRVNPAFINENSIKINIGAGKWQKDGWKTLDCYLNADIKADLRKCKPLFIKDNQIEKAFSSHCIEHIETHHLEYLLKELYRGMKPGAILRLSCPDIDQAFEAYKNNNIKWFSGICTRGEIGAKLLNTIVSYEAGAGGPKVPEEEVKEKFESLTKDEFIDWVISLCDRNRPYIAHINGIYYEKLEKRLKDAGFVNIKRSSYLNSRDAELRGKGFDLHPDVSLFVECNKPE
;
A
#
# COMPACT_ATOMS: atom_id res chain seq x y z
N MET A 1 39.57 -30.74 -10.69
CA MET A 1 38.88 -29.58 -10.09
C MET A 1 37.68 -29.27 -10.97
N ASP A 2 36.52 -29.46 -10.34
CA ASP A 2 35.15 -29.13 -10.72
C ASP A 2 34.62 -29.62 -12.08
N THR A 3 34.30 -30.91 -12.10
CA THR A 3 33.08 -31.38 -12.75
C THR A 3 31.90 -30.71 -12.05
N LYS A 4 31.38 -29.61 -12.61
CA LYS A 4 30.02 -29.16 -12.29
C LYS A 4 29.10 -30.33 -12.61
N THR A 5 28.65 -31.03 -11.59
CA THR A 5 27.55 -31.99 -11.70
C THR A 5 26.35 -31.21 -12.21
N ASP A 6 25.93 -31.48 -13.45
CA ASP A 6 24.62 -31.03 -13.94
C ASP A 6 23.57 -31.68 -13.04
N LEU A 7 23.06 -30.89 -12.09
CA LEU A 7 21.86 -31.21 -11.34
C LEU A 7 20.73 -31.42 -12.36
N PRO A 8 19.94 -32.52 -12.30
CA PRO A 8 18.75 -32.69 -13.11
C PRO A 8 17.88 -31.41 -13.07
N ILE A 9 17.25 -31.02 -14.19
CA ILE A 9 16.46 -29.77 -14.31
C ILE A 9 15.51 -29.57 -13.13
N LEU A 10 14.84 -30.65 -12.71
CA LEU A 10 13.98 -30.66 -11.54
C LEU A 10 14.69 -30.22 -10.27
N GLU A 11 15.84 -30.82 -9.96
CA GLU A 11 16.60 -30.52 -8.74
C GLU A 11 17.09 -29.06 -8.73
N LYS A 12 17.50 -28.55 -9.90
CA LYS A 12 17.89 -27.15 -10.08
C LYS A 12 16.75 -26.19 -9.74
N ASN A 13 15.56 -26.43 -10.30
CA ASN A 13 14.37 -25.64 -10.02
C ASN A 13 13.94 -25.74 -8.54
N LEU A 14 13.91 -26.95 -7.98
CA LEU A 14 13.51 -27.18 -6.59
C LEU A 14 14.46 -26.50 -5.58
N ASN A 15 15.77 -26.51 -5.84
CA ASN A 15 16.74 -25.82 -4.99
C ASN A 15 16.49 -24.31 -4.93
N LEU A 16 16.04 -23.69 -6.03
CA LEU A 16 15.68 -22.27 -6.06
C LEU A 16 14.37 -22.01 -5.30
N ILE A 17 13.34 -22.83 -5.50
CA ILE A 17 12.05 -22.71 -4.78
C ILE A 17 12.24 -22.91 -3.28
N LYS A 18 13.11 -23.83 -2.87
CA LYS A 18 13.41 -24.16 -1.46
C LYS A 18 13.83 -22.95 -0.64
N THR A 19 14.43 -21.93 -1.27
CA THR A 19 14.87 -20.70 -0.61
C THR A 19 13.72 -19.88 0.00
N TYR A 20 12.48 -20.05 -0.51
CA TYR A 20 11.30 -19.32 -0.03
C TYR A 20 10.06 -20.20 0.23
N ASN A 21 10.02 -21.44 -0.26
CA ASN A 21 8.90 -22.36 -0.05
C ASN A 21 9.35 -23.83 0.09
N ASN A 22 9.90 -24.17 1.26
CA ASN A 22 10.36 -25.55 1.54
C ASN A 22 9.20 -26.56 1.59
N GLU A 23 8.04 -26.18 2.13
CA GLU A 23 6.88 -27.09 2.22
C GLU A 23 6.39 -27.53 0.84
N LEU A 24 6.37 -26.62 -0.13
CA LEU A 24 6.03 -26.95 -1.51
C LEU A 24 7.04 -27.94 -2.13
N VAL A 25 8.34 -27.74 -1.90
CA VAL A 25 9.38 -28.64 -2.40
C VAL A 25 9.17 -30.07 -1.89
N GLU A 26 8.87 -30.23 -0.59
CA GLU A 26 8.55 -31.54 -0.01
C GLU A 26 7.31 -32.16 -0.67
N LYS A 27 6.25 -31.37 -0.93
CA LYS A 27 5.07 -31.88 -1.65
C LYS A 27 5.43 -32.35 -3.06
N ILE A 28 6.28 -31.63 -3.79
CA ILE A 28 6.69 -31.97 -5.16
C ILE A 28 7.53 -33.25 -5.18
N ILE A 29 8.49 -33.40 -4.26
CA ILE A 29 9.35 -34.59 -4.17
C ILE A 29 8.55 -35.86 -3.85
N ASN A 30 7.50 -35.72 -3.03
CA ASN A 30 6.66 -36.85 -2.61
C ASN A 30 5.64 -37.30 -3.68
N VAL A 31 5.61 -36.69 -4.86
CA VAL A 31 4.83 -37.18 -6.00
C VAL A 31 5.48 -38.46 -6.53
N GLN A 32 4.92 -39.62 -6.16
CA GLN A 32 5.52 -40.94 -6.44
C GLN A 32 5.46 -41.34 -7.92
N GLU A 33 4.31 -41.17 -8.57
CA GLU A 33 4.11 -41.52 -9.98
C GLU A 33 2.96 -40.69 -10.59
N ILE A 34 3.19 -40.12 -11.76
CA ILE A 34 2.16 -39.42 -12.53
C ILE A 34 1.39 -40.46 -13.34
N THR A 35 0.25 -40.90 -12.81
CA THR A 35 -0.56 -41.96 -13.41
C THR A 35 -1.51 -41.45 -14.51
N ILE A 36 -1.61 -40.12 -14.64
CA ILE A 36 -2.51 -39.46 -15.57
C ILE A 36 -1.86 -39.37 -16.97
N PRO A 37 -2.63 -39.52 -18.06
CA PRO A 37 -2.08 -39.41 -19.41
C PRO A 37 -1.47 -38.03 -19.69
N VAL A 38 -0.17 -38.00 -19.99
CA VAL A 38 0.59 -36.81 -20.36
C VAL A 38 1.09 -36.95 -21.81
N LYS A 39 0.98 -35.87 -22.59
CA LYS A 39 1.55 -35.81 -23.94
C LYS A 39 2.21 -34.45 -24.17
N LEU A 40 3.42 -34.47 -24.73
CA LEU A 40 4.01 -33.31 -25.39
C LEU A 40 3.59 -33.33 -26.85
N LEU A 41 3.01 -32.23 -27.29
CA LEU A 41 2.55 -32.02 -28.67
C LEU A 41 3.27 -30.79 -29.23
N GLU A 42 3.04 -30.51 -30.51
CA GLU A 42 3.55 -29.32 -31.20
C GLU A 42 2.36 -28.41 -31.53
N SER A 43 2.47 -27.11 -31.26
CA SER A 43 1.51 -26.09 -31.66
C SER A 43 1.59 -25.82 -33.16
N SER A 44 0.64 -25.04 -33.68
CA SER A 44 0.69 -24.57 -35.07
C SER A 44 1.91 -23.67 -35.35
N SER A 45 2.46 -23.01 -34.32
CA SER A 45 3.69 -22.20 -34.39
C SER A 45 4.98 -23.02 -34.33
N GLY A 46 4.90 -24.33 -34.07
CA GLY A 46 6.06 -25.22 -33.92
C GLY A 46 6.60 -25.31 -32.48
N ASP A 47 5.93 -24.68 -31.51
CA ASP A 47 6.33 -24.71 -30.10
C ASP A 47 5.79 -25.96 -29.41
N SER A 48 6.53 -26.47 -28.42
CA SER A 48 6.04 -27.59 -27.60
C SER A 48 4.86 -27.14 -26.73
N ILE A 49 3.85 -28.00 -26.57
CA ILE A 49 2.68 -27.76 -25.73
C ILE A 49 2.36 -29.00 -24.90
N LEU A 50 1.82 -28.79 -23.71
CA LEU A 50 1.52 -29.87 -22.76
C LEU A 50 0.03 -30.21 -22.78
N SER A 51 -0.28 -31.50 -22.97
CA SER A 51 -1.60 -32.08 -22.72
C SER A 51 -1.56 -32.93 -21.46
N TYR A 52 -2.47 -32.66 -20.52
CA TYR A 52 -2.63 -33.40 -19.27
C TYR A 52 -4.08 -33.89 -19.14
N ASN A 53 -4.26 -35.21 -19.04
CA ASN A 53 -5.57 -35.87 -19.03
C ASN A 53 -6.48 -35.50 -20.22
N GLY A 54 -5.89 -35.26 -21.40
CA GLY A 54 -6.61 -34.79 -22.59
C GLY A 54 -6.98 -33.30 -22.58
N PHE A 55 -6.67 -32.55 -21.52
CA PHE A 55 -6.74 -31.10 -21.52
C PHE A 55 -5.43 -30.53 -22.04
N LEU A 56 -5.53 -29.71 -23.09
CA LEU A 56 -4.40 -28.95 -23.58
C LEU A 56 -4.17 -27.74 -22.66
N LEU A 57 -3.01 -27.69 -22.00
CA LEU A 57 -2.65 -26.69 -20.99
C LEU A 57 -2.16 -25.38 -21.60
N ASP A 58 -1.47 -25.47 -22.73
CA ASP A 58 -0.95 -24.33 -23.49
C ASP A 58 -1.83 -24.07 -24.73
N ASP A 59 -1.59 -22.94 -25.41
CA ASP A 59 -2.33 -22.56 -26.62
C ASP A 59 -1.93 -23.45 -27.81
N GLU A 60 -2.92 -23.99 -28.55
CA GLU A 60 -2.66 -24.88 -29.69
C GLU A 60 -2.12 -24.17 -30.93
N ILE A 61 -2.29 -22.84 -31.01
CA ILE A 61 -1.89 -22.04 -32.17
C ILE A 61 -0.50 -21.48 -31.92
N ASP A 62 -0.35 -20.63 -30.90
CA ASP A 62 0.90 -19.94 -30.59
C ASP A 62 0.94 -19.60 -29.08
N PRO A 63 1.59 -20.43 -28.25
CA PRO A 63 1.63 -20.22 -26.80
C PRO A 63 2.45 -18.99 -26.40
N ILE A 64 3.40 -18.55 -27.21
CA ILE A 64 4.23 -17.36 -26.95
C ILE A 64 3.41 -16.08 -27.18
N GLU A 65 2.70 -16.01 -28.30
CA GLU A 65 1.80 -14.90 -28.63
C GLU A 65 0.63 -14.85 -27.65
N LYS A 66 0.06 -16.01 -27.29
CA LYS A 66 -0.98 -16.08 -26.25
C LYS A 66 -0.51 -15.50 -24.92
N ALA A 67 0.70 -15.84 -24.49
CA ALA A 67 1.29 -15.29 -23.28
C ALA A 67 1.46 -13.76 -23.36
N TYR A 68 1.88 -13.24 -24.52
CA TYR A 68 1.95 -11.80 -24.76
C TYR A 68 0.57 -11.14 -24.65
N GLN A 69 -0.47 -11.72 -25.26
CA GLN A 69 -1.83 -11.19 -25.18
C GLN A 69 -2.39 -11.19 -23.76
N ILE A 70 -2.15 -12.24 -22.97
CA ILE A 70 -2.59 -12.31 -21.57
C ILE A 70 -1.95 -11.18 -20.77
N PHE A 71 -0.63 -10.99 -20.90
CA PHE A 71 0.07 -9.91 -20.21
C PHE A 71 -0.43 -8.52 -20.67
N TYR A 72 -0.56 -8.31 -21.97
CA TYR A 72 -1.01 -7.02 -22.54
C TYR A 72 -2.42 -6.64 -22.08
N LYS A 73 -3.33 -7.62 -21.96
CA LYS A 73 -4.71 -7.41 -21.48
C LYS A 73 -4.79 -6.89 -20.03
N LEU A 74 -3.76 -7.09 -19.21
CA LEU A 74 -3.75 -6.55 -17.84
C LEU A 74 -3.70 -5.02 -17.84
N ASN A 75 -3.09 -4.41 -18.87
CA ASN A 75 -3.01 -2.97 -19.07
C ASN A 75 -2.51 -2.18 -17.83
N ASP A 76 -1.58 -2.76 -17.06
CA ASP A 76 -0.99 -2.18 -15.86
C ASP A 76 0.36 -2.87 -15.55
N ASN A 77 1.41 -2.09 -15.27
CA ASN A 77 2.76 -2.60 -14.99
C ASN A 77 3.52 -1.74 -13.96
N ASP A 78 2.96 -1.63 -12.75
CA ASP A 78 3.54 -0.90 -11.62
C ASP A 78 4.37 -1.82 -10.70
N GLU A 79 5.45 -1.29 -10.12
CA GLU A 79 6.35 -2.05 -9.24
C GLU A 79 5.74 -2.41 -7.87
N ASP A 80 4.72 -1.68 -7.43
CA ASP A 80 4.00 -1.97 -6.19
C ASP A 80 2.92 -3.04 -6.37
N ASN A 81 2.61 -3.43 -7.61
CA ASN A 81 1.53 -4.37 -7.91
C ASN A 81 1.96 -5.83 -7.76
N ILE A 82 0.95 -6.68 -7.57
CA ILE A 82 1.10 -8.13 -7.49
C ILE A 82 0.45 -8.75 -8.73
N TYR A 83 1.22 -9.57 -9.44
CA TYR A 83 0.81 -10.26 -10.65
C TYR A 83 0.71 -11.76 -10.36
N VAL A 84 -0.50 -12.29 -10.35
CA VAL A 84 -0.74 -13.71 -10.16
C VAL A 84 -0.84 -14.39 -11.51
N VAL A 85 0.03 -15.36 -11.78
CA VAL A 85 -0.06 -16.24 -12.94
C VAL A 85 -0.81 -17.49 -12.50
N PHE A 86 -2.03 -17.69 -13.01
CA PHE A 86 -2.87 -18.84 -12.68
C PHE A 86 -2.73 -19.93 -13.75
N GLY A 87 -2.03 -20.98 -13.36
CA GLY A 87 -1.65 -22.11 -14.20
C GLY A 87 -0.25 -21.97 -14.79
N LEU A 88 0.53 -23.04 -14.71
CA LEU A 88 1.89 -23.08 -15.21
C LEU A 88 1.94 -23.45 -16.71
N GLY A 89 1.20 -24.49 -17.14
CA GLY A 89 1.39 -25.07 -18.48
C GLY A 89 2.86 -25.48 -18.69
N LEU A 90 3.46 -25.20 -19.84
CA LEU A 90 4.92 -25.27 -20.03
C LEU A 90 5.67 -23.98 -19.63
N GLY A 91 4.97 -23.01 -19.05
CA GLY A 91 5.56 -21.82 -18.46
C GLY A 91 5.62 -20.60 -19.37
N TYR A 92 5.03 -20.62 -20.56
CA TYR A 92 5.04 -19.47 -21.48
C TYR A 92 4.50 -18.18 -20.84
N VAL A 93 3.36 -18.26 -20.16
CA VAL A 93 2.77 -17.10 -19.45
C VAL A 93 3.64 -16.67 -18.29
N PHE A 94 4.15 -17.62 -17.50
CA PHE A 94 5.03 -17.33 -16.38
C PHE A 94 6.31 -16.62 -16.83
N LYS A 95 7.00 -17.14 -17.85
CA LYS A 95 8.20 -16.52 -18.44
C LYS A 95 7.91 -15.12 -18.97
N ARG A 96 6.78 -14.94 -19.68
CA ARG A 96 6.37 -13.61 -20.17
C ARG A 96 6.19 -12.60 -19.04
N PHE A 97 5.53 -12.99 -17.95
CA PHE A 97 5.33 -12.14 -16.78
C PHE A 97 6.66 -11.83 -16.11
N VAL A 98 7.53 -12.83 -15.92
CA VAL A 98 8.85 -12.61 -15.32
C VAL A 98 9.76 -11.73 -16.17
N GLN A 99 9.61 -11.77 -17.50
CA GLN A 99 10.33 -10.89 -18.42
C GLN A 99 9.80 -9.45 -18.39
N SER A 100 8.50 -9.24 -18.18
CA SER A 100 7.83 -7.97 -18.49
C SER A 100 7.31 -7.21 -17.26
N CYS A 101 6.93 -7.91 -16.18
CA CYS A 101 6.39 -7.31 -14.97
C CYS A 101 7.48 -6.62 -14.14
N LYS A 102 7.17 -5.43 -13.61
CA LYS A 102 8.02 -4.72 -12.64
C LYS A 102 7.72 -5.13 -11.19
N GLY A 103 6.47 -5.50 -10.90
CA GLY A 103 6.02 -5.83 -9.56
C GLY A 103 6.33 -7.25 -9.12
N LYS A 104 5.67 -7.70 -8.05
CA LYS A 104 5.81 -9.06 -7.51
C LYS A 104 5.01 -10.04 -8.36
N ILE A 105 5.57 -11.22 -8.60
CA ILE A 105 4.97 -12.25 -9.43
C ILE A 105 4.74 -13.49 -8.57
N ILE A 106 3.51 -13.99 -8.56
CA ILE A 106 3.15 -15.22 -7.85
C ILE A 106 2.61 -16.21 -8.89
N LEU A 107 3.38 -17.24 -9.18
CA LEU A 107 2.91 -18.39 -9.94
C LEU A 107 2.07 -19.27 -9.02
N PHE A 108 0.79 -19.43 -9.36
CA PHE A 108 -0.13 -20.32 -8.68
C PHE A 108 -0.53 -21.48 -9.60
N GLU A 109 -0.04 -22.67 -9.26
CA GLU A 109 -0.37 -23.92 -9.93
C GLU A 109 -1.08 -24.85 -8.92
N PRO A 110 -2.42 -25.00 -8.99
CA PRO A 110 -3.16 -25.80 -8.03
C PRO A 110 -2.89 -27.30 -8.13
N ASN A 111 -2.41 -27.80 -9.29
CA ASN A 111 -2.13 -29.21 -9.49
C ASN A 111 -0.65 -29.54 -9.28
N ILE A 112 -0.37 -30.26 -8.19
CA ILE A 112 1.00 -30.63 -7.82
C ILE A 112 1.70 -31.51 -8.87
N GLU A 113 0.95 -32.32 -9.62
CA GLU A 113 1.51 -33.18 -10.67
C GLU A 113 1.94 -32.37 -11.90
N ILE A 114 1.10 -31.41 -12.34
CA ILE A 114 1.45 -30.50 -13.44
C ILE A 114 2.68 -29.67 -13.06
N LEU A 115 2.72 -29.18 -11.81
CA LEU A 115 3.87 -28.44 -11.30
C LEU A 115 5.13 -29.31 -11.30
N ARG A 116 5.07 -30.51 -10.72
CA ARG A 116 6.18 -31.48 -10.68
C ARG A 116 6.69 -31.83 -12.07
N LEU A 117 5.78 -32.09 -13.02
CA LEU A 117 6.10 -32.45 -14.39
C LEU A 117 6.83 -31.29 -15.10
N THR A 118 6.25 -30.10 -15.05
CA THR A 118 6.80 -28.96 -15.79
C THR A 118 8.16 -28.54 -15.24
N LEU A 119 8.35 -28.59 -13.92
CA LEU A 119 9.65 -28.30 -13.29
C LEU A 119 10.73 -29.34 -13.66
N GLU A 120 10.36 -30.52 -14.17
CA GLU A 120 11.32 -31.50 -14.71
C GLU A 120 11.60 -31.29 -16.20
N LEU A 121 10.62 -30.76 -16.95
CA LEU A 121 10.72 -30.54 -18.39
C LEU A 121 11.38 -29.21 -18.76
N VAL A 122 11.23 -28.18 -17.94
CA VAL A 122 11.62 -26.80 -18.28
C VAL A 122 12.54 -26.22 -17.23
N ASP A 123 13.71 -25.72 -17.65
CA ASP A 123 14.60 -24.95 -16.79
C ASP A 123 14.01 -23.54 -16.58
N PHE A 124 13.71 -23.21 -15.31
CA PHE A 124 13.21 -21.90 -14.87
C PHE A 124 14.24 -21.14 -14.01
N SER A 125 15.52 -21.47 -14.14
CA SER A 125 16.55 -20.88 -13.26
C SER A 125 16.64 -19.36 -13.36
N GLU A 126 16.45 -18.81 -14.55
CA GLU A 126 16.44 -17.36 -14.77
C GLU A 126 15.24 -16.69 -14.08
N GLU A 127 14.10 -17.38 -14.05
CA GLU A 127 12.88 -16.86 -13.45
C GLU A 127 12.87 -17.02 -11.93
N LEU A 128 13.21 -18.20 -11.43
CA LEU A 128 13.12 -18.57 -10.02
C LEU A 128 14.23 -17.97 -9.15
N THR A 129 15.32 -17.46 -9.76
CA THR A 129 16.36 -16.72 -9.02
C THR A 129 15.93 -15.30 -8.63
N LYS A 130 14.87 -14.76 -9.26
CA LYS A 130 14.42 -13.38 -8.99
C LYS A 130 13.73 -13.28 -7.63
N GLN A 131 14.13 -12.28 -6.83
CA GLN A 131 13.61 -12.08 -5.47
C GLN A 131 12.13 -11.67 -5.40
N ASN A 132 11.57 -11.19 -6.51
CA ASN A 132 10.16 -10.80 -6.62
C ASN A 132 9.26 -11.91 -7.17
N VAL A 133 9.77 -13.14 -7.33
CA VAL A 133 9.05 -14.29 -7.89
C VAL A 133 8.79 -15.34 -6.82
N PHE A 134 7.56 -15.81 -6.74
CA PHE A 134 7.13 -16.84 -5.78
C PHE A 134 6.30 -17.92 -6.47
N VAL A 135 6.44 -19.17 -6.04
CA VAL A 135 5.64 -20.31 -6.52
C VAL A 135 4.83 -20.87 -5.36
N VAL A 136 3.53 -21.08 -5.59
CA VAL A 136 2.59 -21.61 -4.60
C VAL A 136 1.67 -22.65 -5.23
N ASN A 137 1.21 -23.63 -4.44
CA ASN A 137 0.30 -24.67 -4.91
C ASN A 137 -1.06 -24.70 -4.19
N SER A 138 -1.32 -23.74 -3.30
CA SER A 138 -2.57 -23.65 -2.56
C SER A 138 -3.07 -22.21 -2.39
N LEU A 139 -4.38 -22.05 -2.22
CA LEU A 139 -5.02 -20.76 -1.95
C LEU A 139 -4.56 -20.13 -0.63
N ASP A 140 -4.24 -20.95 0.38
CA ASP A 140 -3.72 -20.48 1.66
C ASP A 140 -2.34 -19.84 1.50
N GLU A 141 -1.42 -20.50 0.78
CA GLU A 141 -0.12 -19.92 0.44
C GLU A 141 -0.25 -18.66 -0.42
N LEU A 142 -1.11 -18.67 -1.44
CA LEU A 142 -1.40 -17.49 -2.25
C LEU A 142 -1.87 -16.32 -1.39
N THR A 143 -2.81 -16.58 -0.46
CA THR A 143 -3.33 -15.57 0.47
C THR A 143 -2.25 -15.05 1.42
N LYS A 144 -1.39 -15.94 1.94
CA LYS A 144 -0.27 -15.56 2.81
C LYS A 144 0.73 -14.65 2.08
N ILE A 145 1.15 -15.03 0.87
CA ILE A 145 2.13 -14.25 0.10
C ILE A 145 1.51 -12.93 -0.36
N THR A 146 0.26 -12.92 -0.84
CA THR A 146 -0.43 -11.68 -1.22
C THR A 146 -0.55 -10.74 -0.03
N ASN A 147 -1.02 -11.21 1.14
CA ASN A 147 -1.13 -10.37 2.35
C ASN A 147 0.23 -9.86 2.85
N LYS A 148 1.28 -10.68 2.83
CA LYS A 148 2.64 -10.26 3.20
C LYS A 148 3.21 -9.25 2.21
N SER A 149 2.80 -9.36 0.95
CA SER A 149 3.31 -8.54 -0.14
C SER A 149 2.51 -7.26 -0.37
N PHE A 150 1.28 -7.21 0.13
CA PHE A 150 0.33 -6.13 -0.07
C PHE A 150 0.80 -4.88 0.64
N THR A 151 0.84 -3.78 -0.10
CA THR A 151 0.97 -2.43 0.45
C THR A 151 -0.24 -1.61 0.03
N PHE A 152 -0.53 -0.51 0.72
CA PHE A 152 -1.74 0.25 0.40
C PHE A 152 -1.66 0.87 -0.99
N GLY A 153 -2.71 0.71 -1.78
CA GLY A 153 -2.73 1.06 -3.21
C GLY A 153 -2.22 -0.02 -4.16
N THR A 154 -1.69 -1.15 -3.66
CA THR A 154 -1.31 -2.32 -4.49
C THR A 154 -2.54 -2.88 -5.19
N LYS A 155 -2.46 -3.06 -6.51
CA LYS A 155 -3.40 -3.88 -7.27
C LYS A 155 -2.90 -5.32 -7.35
N ILE A 156 -3.83 -6.26 -7.30
CA ILE A 156 -3.62 -7.67 -7.59
C ILE A 156 -4.27 -7.96 -8.94
N LEU A 157 -3.44 -8.35 -9.91
CA LEU A 157 -3.81 -8.59 -11.30
C LEU A 157 -3.58 -10.06 -11.62
N VAL A 158 -4.53 -10.72 -12.28
CA VAL A 158 -4.47 -12.16 -12.56
C VAL A 158 -4.34 -12.40 -14.06
N GLY A 159 -3.23 -13.02 -14.49
CA GLY A 159 -3.10 -13.63 -15.81
C GLY A 159 -3.45 -15.11 -15.72
N THR A 160 -4.39 -15.57 -16.53
CA THR A 160 -4.90 -16.95 -16.45
C THR A 160 -4.74 -17.66 -17.78
N LEU A 161 -4.25 -18.90 -17.75
CA LEU A 161 -4.34 -19.81 -18.89
C LEU A 161 -5.82 -20.18 -19.11
N ASP A 162 -6.33 -20.03 -20.33
CA ASP A 162 -7.76 -20.16 -20.64
C ASP A 162 -8.38 -21.48 -20.14
N ILE A 163 -7.64 -22.59 -20.21
CA ILE A 163 -8.12 -23.89 -19.77
C ILE A 163 -8.24 -23.99 -18.24
N TYR A 164 -7.41 -23.28 -17.49
CA TYR A 164 -7.41 -23.34 -16.03
C TYR A 164 -8.68 -22.74 -15.43
N GLY A 165 -9.25 -21.71 -16.05
CA GLY A 165 -10.57 -21.20 -15.68
C GLY A 165 -11.69 -22.24 -15.84
N LYS A 166 -11.51 -23.22 -16.75
CA LYS A 166 -12.46 -24.33 -16.97
C LYS A 166 -12.18 -25.54 -16.07
N MET A 167 -10.91 -25.86 -15.82
CA MET A 167 -10.50 -26.96 -14.96
C MET A 167 -10.75 -26.66 -13.47
N TYR A 168 -10.61 -25.39 -13.08
CA TYR A 168 -10.69 -24.94 -11.69
C TYR A 168 -11.62 -23.72 -11.53
N PRO A 169 -12.90 -23.81 -11.94
CA PRO A 169 -13.80 -22.67 -11.95
C PRO A 169 -14.03 -22.10 -10.56
N ASP A 170 -14.16 -22.93 -9.53
CA ASP A 170 -14.39 -22.48 -8.15
C ASP A 170 -13.19 -21.69 -7.60
N ILE A 171 -11.97 -22.16 -7.87
CA ILE A 171 -10.73 -21.49 -7.49
C ILE A 171 -10.63 -20.13 -8.20
N TYR A 172 -10.89 -20.11 -9.52
CA TYR A 172 -10.87 -18.90 -10.32
C TYR A 172 -11.87 -17.85 -9.79
N GLN A 173 -13.13 -18.25 -9.58
CA GLN A 173 -14.17 -17.36 -9.08
C GLN A 173 -13.85 -16.83 -7.67
N TYR A 174 -13.33 -17.68 -6.79
CA TYR A 174 -12.88 -17.26 -5.46
C TYR A 174 -11.77 -16.21 -5.53
N MET A 175 -10.72 -16.45 -6.32
CA MET A 175 -9.59 -15.52 -6.49
C MET A 175 -10.06 -14.16 -7.03
N ILE A 176 -10.83 -14.16 -8.12
CA ILE A 176 -11.31 -12.93 -8.74
C ILE A 176 -12.19 -12.14 -7.75
N LYS A 177 -13.06 -12.81 -6.99
CA LYS A 177 -13.89 -12.17 -5.97
C LYS A 177 -13.04 -11.53 -4.86
N GLU A 178 -12.09 -12.26 -4.29
CA GLU A 178 -11.27 -11.75 -3.19
C GLU A 178 -10.33 -10.63 -3.65
N PHE A 179 -9.71 -10.76 -4.82
CA PHE A 179 -8.82 -9.75 -5.37
C PHE A 179 -9.56 -8.48 -5.78
N ASN A 180 -10.76 -8.59 -6.36
CA ASN A 180 -11.60 -7.41 -6.63
C ASN A 180 -12.02 -6.70 -5.34
N ARG A 181 -12.24 -7.43 -4.25
CA ARG A 181 -12.58 -6.83 -2.95
C ARG A 181 -11.43 -5.99 -2.37
N VAL A 182 -10.19 -6.43 -2.56
CA VAL A 182 -9.01 -5.71 -2.02
C VAL A 182 -8.48 -4.64 -2.98
N ASN A 183 -8.63 -4.83 -4.30
CA ASN A 183 -8.15 -3.89 -5.30
C ASN A 183 -8.72 -2.49 -5.08
N PRO A 184 -7.87 -1.45 -5.19
CA PRO A 184 -8.35 -0.08 -5.21
C PRO A 184 -9.26 0.15 -6.42
N ALA A 185 -10.38 0.84 -6.19
CA ALA A 185 -11.36 1.13 -7.22
C ALA A 185 -11.87 2.56 -7.08
N PHE A 186 -12.20 3.18 -8.21
CA PHE A 186 -12.86 4.48 -8.20
C PHE A 186 -14.24 4.38 -7.56
N ILE A 187 -14.59 5.42 -6.81
CA ILE A 187 -15.94 5.56 -6.28
C ILE A 187 -16.91 5.92 -7.41
N ASN A 188 -18.06 5.23 -7.46
CA ASN A 188 -19.03 5.37 -8.55
C ASN A 188 -20.01 6.52 -8.32
N GLU A 189 -20.23 6.91 -7.06
CA GLU A 189 -21.12 8.01 -6.68
C GLU A 189 -20.67 9.35 -7.28
N ASN A 190 -21.61 10.12 -7.83
CA ASN A 190 -21.33 11.42 -8.48
C ASN A 190 -20.85 12.51 -7.50
N SER A 191 -21.13 12.35 -6.20
CA SER A 191 -20.76 13.28 -5.14
C SER A 191 -20.45 12.50 -3.89
N ILE A 192 -19.34 12.80 -3.22
CA ILE A 192 -18.95 12.14 -1.97
C ILE A 192 -18.46 13.13 -0.93
N LYS A 193 -18.71 12.80 0.34
CA LYS A 193 -18.02 13.40 1.49
C LYS A 193 -16.94 12.43 1.94
N ILE A 194 -15.77 12.92 2.31
CA ILE A 194 -14.61 12.06 2.57
C ILE A 194 -13.89 12.42 3.88
N ASN A 195 -13.59 11.41 4.68
CA ASN A 195 -12.67 11.53 5.81
C ASN A 195 -11.31 10.91 5.45
N ILE A 196 -10.24 11.70 5.51
CA ILE A 196 -8.86 11.31 5.18
C ILE A 196 -8.12 10.90 6.46
N GLY A 197 -7.49 9.72 6.44
CA GLY A 197 -6.88 9.13 7.63
C GLY A 197 -7.93 8.72 8.66
N ALA A 198 -9.02 8.10 8.18
CA ALA A 198 -10.20 7.83 9.00
C ALA A 198 -9.94 6.81 10.11
N GLY A 199 -8.96 5.93 9.97
CA GLY A 199 -8.70 4.83 10.88
C GLY A 199 -9.93 3.94 11.10
N LYS A 200 -10.49 3.96 12.31
CA LYS A 200 -11.73 3.22 12.66
C LYS A 200 -13.00 4.06 12.54
N TRP A 201 -12.87 5.33 12.15
CA TRP A 201 -13.99 6.24 12.06
C TRP A 201 -14.94 5.83 10.94
N GLN A 202 -16.24 5.87 11.24
CA GLN A 202 -17.30 5.66 10.27
C GLN A 202 -18.46 6.60 10.56
N LYS A 203 -19.09 7.10 9.49
CA LYS A 203 -20.27 7.95 9.57
C LYS A 203 -21.11 7.81 8.32
N ASP A 204 -22.42 7.67 8.50
CA ASP A 204 -23.36 7.58 7.39
C ASP A 204 -23.21 8.76 6.42
N GLY A 205 -23.17 8.46 5.12
CA GLY A 205 -22.99 9.43 4.06
C GLY A 205 -21.55 9.93 3.85
N TRP A 206 -20.58 9.43 4.60
CA TRP A 206 -19.15 9.71 4.42
C TRP A 206 -18.39 8.48 3.97
N LYS A 207 -17.46 8.67 3.03
CA LYS A 207 -16.48 7.67 2.62
C LYS A 207 -15.20 7.84 3.43
N THR A 208 -14.50 6.74 3.64
CA THR A 208 -13.22 6.69 4.34
C THR A 208 -12.08 6.55 3.33
N LEU A 209 -11.05 7.37 3.48
CA LEU A 209 -9.78 7.26 2.78
C LEU A 209 -8.71 6.91 3.79
N ASP A 210 -8.15 5.71 3.69
CA ASP A 210 -7.13 5.24 4.61
C ASP A 210 -6.22 4.19 3.96
N CYS A 211 -5.11 3.94 4.61
CA CYS A 211 -4.27 2.78 4.41
C CYS A 211 -4.79 1.61 5.27
N TYR A 212 -6.09 1.33 5.33
CA TYR A 212 -6.62 0.13 5.98
C TYR A 212 -7.55 -0.63 5.02
N LEU A 213 -7.58 -1.97 5.13
CA LEU A 213 -8.33 -2.83 4.20
C LEU A 213 -9.84 -2.59 4.22
N ASN A 214 -10.37 -2.06 5.32
CA ASN A 214 -11.78 -1.74 5.51
C ASN A 214 -12.15 -0.30 5.09
N ALA A 215 -11.20 0.48 4.57
CA ALA A 215 -11.50 1.79 4.01
C ALA A 215 -12.26 1.67 2.67
N ASP A 216 -13.17 2.61 2.41
CA ASP A 216 -13.89 2.70 1.14
C ASP A 216 -12.92 2.99 -0.01
N ILE A 217 -11.95 3.87 0.26
CA ILE A 217 -10.88 4.26 -0.66
C ILE A 217 -9.56 3.89 -0.01
N LYS A 218 -8.84 2.96 -0.63
CA LYS A 218 -7.57 2.45 -0.11
C LYS A 218 -6.40 3.14 -0.79
N ALA A 219 -5.60 3.86 -0.01
CA ALA A 219 -4.37 4.44 -0.50
C ALA A 219 -3.34 4.59 0.62
N ASP A 220 -2.07 4.43 0.28
CA ASP A 220 -0.97 4.87 1.13
C ASP A 220 -0.78 6.37 0.93
N LEU A 221 -1.14 7.19 1.94
CA LEU A 221 -1.00 8.64 1.86
C LEU A 221 0.48 9.09 1.90
N ARG A 222 1.41 8.16 2.16
CA ARG A 222 2.86 8.35 2.11
C ARG A 222 3.45 7.84 0.80
N LYS A 223 2.63 7.76 -0.25
CA LYS A 223 3.06 7.57 -1.63
C LYS A 223 2.47 8.68 -2.49
N CYS A 224 3.25 9.23 -3.41
CA CYS A 224 2.78 10.20 -4.40
C CYS A 224 2.00 9.51 -5.54
N LYS A 225 0.91 8.82 -5.21
CA LYS A 225 0.06 8.11 -6.18
C LYS A 225 -1.34 8.73 -6.26
N PRO A 226 -1.96 8.79 -7.45
CA PRO A 226 -3.31 9.34 -7.61
C PRO A 226 -4.31 8.64 -6.70
N LEU A 227 -5.20 9.41 -6.08
CA LEU A 227 -6.32 8.86 -5.32
C LEU A 227 -7.36 8.31 -6.30
N PHE A 228 -8.03 7.22 -5.92
CA PHE A 228 -9.13 6.61 -6.67
C PHE A 228 -10.43 7.44 -6.54
N ILE A 229 -10.30 8.72 -6.87
CA ILE A 229 -11.31 9.78 -6.79
C ILE A 229 -11.25 10.53 -8.12
N LYS A 230 -12.40 10.75 -8.74
CA LYS A 230 -12.51 11.52 -9.99
C LYS A 230 -12.39 13.02 -9.70
N ASP A 231 -12.02 13.80 -10.71
CA ASP A 231 -12.01 15.25 -10.63
C ASP A 231 -13.40 15.77 -10.21
N ASN A 232 -13.43 16.76 -9.31
CA ASN A 232 -14.68 17.40 -8.86
C ASN A 232 -15.75 16.40 -8.33
N GLN A 233 -15.34 15.36 -7.62
CA GLN A 233 -16.23 14.36 -7.01
C GLN A 233 -16.50 14.64 -5.52
N ILE A 234 -15.58 15.30 -4.80
CA ILE A 234 -15.66 15.53 -3.36
C ILE A 234 -16.43 16.83 -3.07
N GLU A 235 -17.55 16.75 -2.35
CA GLU A 235 -18.32 17.93 -1.90
C GLU A 235 -17.88 18.45 -0.53
N LYS A 236 -17.35 17.58 0.34
CA LYS A 236 -16.77 17.93 1.64
C LYS A 236 -15.60 17.01 1.96
N ALA A 237 -14.50 17.59 2.43
CA ALA A 237 -13.33 16.85 2.89
C ALA A 237 -13.03 17.17 4.36
N PHE A 238 -12.69 16.15 5.11
CA PHE A 238 -12.34 16.24 6.52
C PHE A 238 -11.12 15.38 6.83
N SER A 239 -10.23 15.84 7.71
CA SER A 239 -9.17 15.01 8.27
C SER A 239 -8.88 15.47 9.69
N SER A 240 -8.66 14.52 10.59
CA SER A 240 -8.33 14.80 11.99
C SER A 240 -7.22 13.87 12.46
N HIS A 241 -6.11 14.47 12.88
CA HIS A 241 -4.93 13.77 13.40
C HIS A 241 -4.39 12.72 12.41
N CYS A 242 -4.11 13.17 11.20
CA CYS A 242 -3.56 12.36 10.10
C CYS A 242 -2.33 13.03 9.49
N ILE A 243 -2.40 14.33 9.20
CA ILE A 243 -1.38 15.05 8.42
C ILE A 243 -0.02 15.15 9.12
N GLU A 244 0.03 15.02 10.44
CA GLU A 244 1.26 14.94 11.25
C GLU A 244 2.02 13.62 11.07
N HIS A 245 1.35 12.59 10.53
CA HIS A 245 1.92 11.28 10.22
C HIS A 245 2.50 11.19 8.79
N ILE A 246 2.42 12.27 8.01
CA ILE A 246 2.76 12.30 6.59
C ILE A 246 3.98 13.20 6.36
N GLU A 247 4.95 12.73 5.59
CA GLU A 247 6.10 13.54 5.19
C GLU A 247 5.66 14.79 4.42
N THR A 248 6.39 15.88 4.60
CA THR A 248 6.18 17.16 3.92
C THR A 248 5.80 17.04 2.44
N HIS A 249 6.57 16.31 1.63
CA HIS A 249 6.32 16.21 0.19
C HIS A 249 5.10 15.35 -0.14
N HIS A 250 4.81 14.32 0.65
CA HIS A 250 3.60 13.50 0.52
C HIS A 250 2.35 14.29 0.90
N LEU A 251 2.41 15.12 1.94
CA LEU A 251 1.32 16.00 2.34
C LEU A 251 1.01 17.02 1.24
N GLU A 252 2.04 17.63 0.64
CA GLU A 252 1.86 18.55 -0.50
C GLU A 252 1.17 17.87 -1.69
N TYR A 253 1.55 16.63 -1.99
CA TYR A 253 0.90 15.84 -3.03
C TYR A 253 -0.56 15.51 -2.68
N LEU A 254 -0.83 15.07 -1.45
CA LEU A 254 -2.17 14.78 -0.95
C LEU A 254 -3.07 16.02 -1.07
N LEU A 255 -2.60 17.20 -0.67
CA LEU A 255 -3.39 18.43 -0.78
C LEU A 255 -3.74 18.76 -2.24
N LYS A 256 -2.84 18.51 -3.19
CA LYS A 256 -3.11 18.68 -4.63
C LYS A 256 -4.13 17.66 -5.15
N GLU A 257 -4.04 16.40 -4.72
CA GLU A 257 -5.03 15.37 -5.07
C GLU A 257 -6.41 15.66 -4.48
N LEU A 258 -6.48 16.16 -3.24
CA LEU A 258 -7.72 16.66 -2.64
C LEU A 258 -8.26 17.86 -3.43
N TYR A 259 -7.41 18.81 -3.80
CA TYR A 259 -7.82 19.95 -4.61
C TYR A 259 -8.39 19.52 -5.98
N ARG A 260 -7.74 18.57 -6.66
CA ARG A 260 -8.23 17.97 -7.92
C ARG A 260 -9.60 17.31 -7.73
N GLY A 261 -9.72 16.46 -6.70
CA GLY A 261 -10.94 15.72 -6.41
C GLY A 261 -12.10 16.58 -5.89
N MET A 262 -11.83 17.72 -5.26
CA MET A 262 -12.86 18.59 -4.70
C MET A 262 -13.65 19.36 -5.76
N LYS A 263 -14.95 19.49 -5.55
CA LYS A 263 -15.83 20.36 -6.35
C LYS A 263 -15.49 21.83 -6.11
N PRO A 264 -15.71 22.72 -7.10
CA PRO A 264 -15.64 24.16 -6.85
C PRO A 264 -16.55 24.54 -5.66
N GLY A 265 -16.04 25.43 -4.79
CA GLY A 265 -16.72 25.82 -3.54
C GLY A 265 -16.71 24.78 -2.40
N ALA A 266 -16.26 23.54 -2.63
CA ALA A 266 -16.23 22.50 -1.59
C ALA A 266 -15.30 22.86 -0.42
N ILE A 267 -15.71 22.48 0.79
CA ILE A 267 -14.97 22.75 2.03
C ILE A 267 -13.98 21.63 2.37
N LEU A 268 -12.80 22.02 2.84
CA LEU A 268 -11.82 21.16 3.50
C LEU A 268 -11.64 21.63 4.95
N ARG A 269 -11.83 20.72 5.90
CA ARG A 269 -11.54 20.93 7.33
C ARG A 269 -10.43 19.99 7.78
N LEU A 270 -9.38 20.55 8.38
CA LEU A 270 -8.21 19.82 8.87
C LEU A 270 -8.03 20.06 10.36
N SER A 271 -7.64 19.02 11.09
CA SER A 271 -7.08 19.16 12.43
C SER A 271 -5.86 18.28 12.66
N CYS A 272 -4.94 18.77 13.48
CA CYS A 272 -3.70 18.09 13.89
C CYS A 272 -3.21 18.71 15.22
N PRO A 273 -2.19 18.16 15.89
CA PRO A 273 -1.58 18.80 17.05
C PRO A 273 -1.09 20.22 16.72
N ASP A 274 -1.34 21.16 17.62
CA ASP A 274 -1.01 22.58 17.42
C ASP A 274 0.42 22.90 17.89
N ILE A 275 1.36 23.03 16.96
CA ILE A 275 2.75 23.35 17.31
C ILE A 275 2.91 24.80 17.81
N ASP A 276 2.04 25.74 17.43
CA ASP A 276 2.10 27.09 18.01
C ASP A 276 1.81 27.03 19.51
N GLN A 277 0.77 26.29 19.89
CA GLN A 277 0.44 26.10 21.29
C GLN A 277 1.50 25.28 22.03
N ALA A 278 2.11 24.27 21.39
CA ALA A 278 3.20 23.49 21.99
C ALA A 278 4.41 24.38 22.33
N PHE A 279 4.80 25.28 21.44
CA PHE A 279 5.90 26.22 21.66
C PHE A 279 5.58 27.18 22.81
N GLU A 280 4.37 27.74 22.83
CA GLU A 280 3.94 28.62 23.93
C GLU A 280 3.84 27.86 25.26
N ALA A 281 3.40 26.61 25.25
CA ALA A 281 3.36 25.78 26.44
C ALA A 281 4.77 25.48 26.97
N TYR A 282 5.73 25.17 26.09
CA TYR A 282 7.13 24.97 26.47
C TYR A 282 7.72 26.24 27.10
N LYS A 283 7.58 27.38 26.41
CA LYS A 283 8.08 28.69 26.87
C LYS A 283 7.54 29.10 28.23
N ASN A 284 6.27 28.79 28.50
CA ASN A 284 5.60 29.13 29.76
C ASN A 284 5.70 28.02 30.83
N ASN A 285 6.50 26.98 30.59
CA ASN A 285 6.61 25.80 31.45
C ASN A 285 5.24 25.15 31.79
N ASN A 286 4.28 25.21 30.85
CA ASN A 286 2.94 24.68 30.99
C ASN A 286 2.89 23.17 30.67
N ILE A 287 3.39 22.36 31.60
CA ILE A 287 3.41 20.89 31.48
C ILE A 287 2.01 20.32 31.26
N LYS A 288 0.96 20.95 31.82
CA LYS A 288 -0.42 20.45 31.76
C LYS A 288 -0.96 20.39 30.34
N TRP A 289 -0.59 21.35 29.48
CA TRP A 289 -1.00 21.34 28.07
C TRP A 289 -0.53 20.05 27.36
N PHE A 290 0.71 19.66 27.60
CA PHE A 290 1.29 18.45 27.03
C PHE A 290 0.67 17.16 27.55
N SER A 291 0.00 17.15 28.70
CA SER A 291 -0.65 15.93 29.21
C SER A 291 -1.72 15.38 28.28
N GLY A 292 -2.29 16.20 27.39
CA GLY A 292 -3.21 15.78 26.34
C GLY A 292 -2.55 15.09 25.14
N ILE A 293 -1.21 15.17 25.04
CA ILE A 293 -0.40 14.63 23.94
C ILE A 293 0.58 13.57 24.47
N CYS A 294 1.46 13.92 25.40
CA CYS A 294 2.51 13.06 25.95
C CYS A 294 2.52 13.07 27.49
N THR A 295 2.35 11.90 28.09
CA THR A 295 2.26 11.76 29.55
C THR A 295 3.60 11.58 30.25
N ARG A 296 4.69 11.28 29.52
CA ARG A 296 6.01 10.93 30.09
C ARG A 296 7.08 11.98 29.77
N GLY A 297 8.20 11.93 30.51
CA GLY A 297 9.38 12.78 30.28
C GLY A 297 9.27 14.22 30.79
N GLU A 298 10.39 14.94 30.70
CA GLU A 298 10.50 16.37 30.95
C GLU A 298 9.80 17.19 29.85
N ILE A 299 9.63 18.49 30.07
CA ILE A 299 8.82 19.33 29.18
C ILE A 299 9.41 19.43 27.77
N GLY A 300 10.73 19.42 27.62
CA GLY A 300 11.41 19.36 26.33
C GLY A 300 11.13 18.05 25.61
N ALA A 301 11.23 16.92 26.30
CA ALA A 301 10.87 15.62 25.73
C ALA A 301 9.40 15.57 25.26
N LYS A 302 8.48 16.25 25.97
CA LYS A 302 7.07 16.38 25.56
C LYS A 302 6.90 17.24 24.32
N LEU A 303 7.65 18.35 24.21
CA LEU A 303 7.69 19.17 23.00
C LEU A 303 8.20 18.36 21.80
N LEU A 304 9.32 17.66 21.94
CA LEU A 304 9.85 16.80 20.88
C LEU A 304 8.85 15.73 20.46
N ASN A 305 8.17 15.10 21.42
CA ASN A 305 7.15 14.06 21.16
C ASN A 305 5.96 14.58 20.34
N THR A 306 5.63 15.87 20.47
CA THR A 306 4.52 16.46 19.70
C THR A 306 4.85 16.51 18.20
N ILE A 307 6.13 16.66 17.85
CA ILE A 307 6.63 16.75 16.46
C ILE A 307 7.01 15.37 15.91
N VAL A 308 7.79 14.59 16.68
CA VAL A 308 8.21 13.22 16.35
C VAL A 308 7.86 12.28 17.50
N SER A 309 7.01 11.29 17.21
CA SER A 309 6.65 10.27 18.19
C SER A 309 6.80 8.88 17.61
N TYR A 310 7.31 7.93 18.39
CA TYR A 310 7.40 6.51 17.99
C TYR A 310 6.16 5.71 18.41
N GLU A 311 5.45 6.13 19.44
CA GLU A 311 4.17 5.56 19.88
C GLU A 311 3.15 6.68 20.10
N ALA A 312 1.85 6.41 20.00
CA ALA A 312 0.86 7.44 20.29
C ALA A 312 0.99 7.91 21.76
N GLY A 313 1.41 9.16 21.96
CA GLY A 313 1.55 9.80 23.26
C GLY A 313 2.68 9.30 24.18
N ALA A 314 3.64 8.55 23.64
CA ALA A 314 4.85 8.14 24.34
C ALA A 314 6.03 7.91 23.38
N GLY A 315 7.26 8.01 23.90
CA GLY A 315 8.48 7.60 23.19
C GLY A 315 8.81 8.43 21.96
N GLY A 316 9.34 9.65 22.13
CA GLY A 316 9.95 10.45 21.05
C GLY A 316 11.49 10.38 21.07
N PRO A 317 12.17 11.26 20.31
CA PRO A 317 13.61 11.45 20.40
C PRO A 317 14.07 11.68 21.85
N LYS A 318 15.19 11.07 22.23
CA LYS A 318 15.77 11.20 23.58
C LYS A 318 16.90 12.21 23.53
N VAL A 319 16.63 13.41 24.03
CA VAL A 319 17.58 14.52 24.09
C VAL A 319 17.57 15.09 25.51
N PRO A 320 18.73 15.43 26.11
CA PRO A 320 18.79 16.10 27.41
C PRO A 320 18.03 17.45 27.39
N GLU A 321 17.33 17.79 28.47
CA GLU A 321 16.52 19.02 28.54
C GLU A 321 17.33 20.29 28.24
N GLU A 322 18.59 20.37 28.71
CA GLU A 322 19.47 21.52 28.44
C GLU A 322 19.77 21.71 26.95
N GLU A 323 19.94 20.60 26.21
CA GLU A 323 20.15 20.68 24.75
C GLU A 323 18.86 21.08 24.04
N VAL A 324 17.70 20.57 24.48
CA VAL A 324 16.40 21.00 23.93
C VAL A 324 16.21 22.50 24.13
N LYS A 325 16.54 23.01 25.32
CA LYS A 325 16.46 24.43 25.65
C LYS A 325 17.40 25.27 24.79
N GLU A 326 18.67 24.86 24.66
CA GLU A 326 19.65 25.54 23.81
C GLU A 326 19.14 25.63 22.35
N LYS A 327 18.64 24.53 21.79
CA LYS A 327 18.09 24.49 20.43
C LYS A 327 16.83 25.35 20.30
N PHE A 328 15.95 25.33 21.28
CA PHE A 328 14.72 26.13 21.28
C PHE A 328 15.02 27.64 21.31
N GLU A 329 16.06 28.06 22.05
CA GLU A 329 16.45 29.46 22.16
C GLU A 329 17.26 29.96 20.95
N SER A 330 17.99 29.07 20.26
CA SER A 330 18.90 29.43 19.17
C SER A 330 18.33 29.27 17.76
N LEU A 331 17.36 28.38 17.56
CA LEU A 331 16.79 28.07 16.25
C LEU A 331 15.48 28.83 16.02
N THR A 332 15.18 29.13 14.75
CA THR A 332 13.82 29.48 14.36
C THR A 332 12.87 28.29 14.56
N LYS A 333 11.56 28.53 14.58
CA LYS A 333 10.55 27.46 14.72
C LYS A 333 10.69 26.37 13.66
N ASP A 334 10.93 26.74 12.40
CA ASP A 334 11.13 25.78 11.31
C ASP A 334 12.42 24.99 11.48
N GLU A 335 13.54 25.66 11.77
CA GLU A 335 14.82 24.99 12.01
C GLU A 335 14.76 24.04 13.22
N PHE A 336 14.03 24.43 14.27
CA PHE A 336 13.80 23.55 15.42
C PHE A 336 13.01 22.31 15.02
N ILE A 337 11.90 22.46 14.28
CA ILE A 337 11.09 21.33 13.79
C ILE A 337 11.95 20.41 12.91
N ASP A 338 12.73 20.97 11.99
CA ASP A 338 13.60 20.19 11.09
C ASP A 338 14.69 19.45 11.89
N TRP A 339 15.25 20.10 12.91
CA TRP A 339 16.17 19.45 13.85
C TRP A 339 15.49 18.28 14.57
N VAL A 340 14.27 18.44 15.11
CA VAL A 340 13.55 17.33 15.76
C VAL A 340 13.28 16.19 14.79
N ILE A 341 12.88 16.49 13.55
CA ILE A 341 12.66 15.49 12.48
C ILE A 341 13.97 14.76 12.15
N SER A 342 15.11 15.44 12.18
CA SER A 342 16.43 14.84 11.93
C SER A 342 16.83 13.80 13.00
N LEU A 343 16.29 13.92 14.21
CA LEU A 343 16.50 12.96 15.30
C LEU A 343 15.65 11.68 15.18
N CYS A 344 14.77 11.62 14.19
CA CYS A 344 13.85 10.50 14.00
C CYS A 344 14.62 9.21 13.68
N ASP A 345 14.48 8.19 14.52
CA ASP A 345 15.03 6.85 14.31
C ASP A 345 14.23 6.11 13.21
N ARG A 346 14.70 6.24 11.98
CA ARG A 346 14.08 5.65 10.78
C ARG A 346 14.15 4.12 10.73
N ASN A 347 14.94 3.48 11.59
CA ASN A 347 15.02 2.02 11.64
C ASN A 347 13.88 1.39 12.45
N ARG A 348 13.03 2.20 13.09
CA ARG A 348 11.89 1.69 13.85
C ARG A 348 10.81 1.13 12.94
N PRO A 349 10.17 0.02 13.36
CA PRO A 349 9.08 -0.58 12.58
C PRO A 349 7.82 0.30 12.55
N TYR A 350 7.67 1.20 13.54
CA TYR A 350 6.54 2.13 13.62
C TYR A 350 7.01 3.49 14.13
N ILE A 351 6.52 4.53 13.47
CA ILE A 351 6.72 5.93 13.83
C ILE A 351 5.36 6.59 13.66
N ALA A 352 4.87 7.22 14.73
CA ALA A 352 3.59 7.91 14.74
C ALA A 352 3.76 9.29 14.09
N HIS A 353 4.13 10.33 14.84
CA HIS A 353 4.29 11.67 14.27
C HIS A 353 5.65 11.79 13.61
N ILE A 354 5.69 12.46 12.46
CA ILE A 354 6.92 12.74 11.70
C ILE A 354 6.95 14.18 11.15
N ASN A 355 6.03 15.03 11.61
CA ASN A 355 5.84 16.36 11.07
C ASN A 355 5.28 17.32 12.13
N GLY A 356 5.89 18.50 12.25
CA GLY A 356 5.46 19.58 13.14
C GLY A 356 4.66 20.63 12.37
N ILE A 357 3.35 20.69 12.60
CA ILE A 357 2.42 21.55 11.86
C ILE A 357 1.92 22.69 12.76
N TYR A 358 2.14 23.91 12.29
CA TYR A 358 1.61 25.15 12.87
C TYR A 358 0.84 25.94 11.81
N TYR A 359 0.09 26.97 12.22
CA TYR A 359 -0.91 27.58 11.35
C TYR A 359 -0.32 28.15 10.06
N GLU A 360 0.71 29.00 10.13
CA GLU A 360 1.27 29.65 8.94
C GLU A 360 1.90 28.62 7.97
N LYS A 361 2.52 27.56 8.50
CA LYS A 361 3.08 26.46 7.68
C LYS A 361 1.97 25.71 6.94
N LEU A 362 0.87 25.38 7.60
CA LEU A 362 -0.27 24.72 6.95
C LEU A 362 -0.98 25.66 5.96
N GLU A 363 -1.15 26.92 6.33
CA GLU A 363 -1.76 27.94 5.48
C GLU A 363 -0.99 28.09 4.16
N LYS A 364 0.34 28.21 4.22
CA LYS A 364 1.17 28.28 3.02
C LYS A 364 0.97 27.06 2.12
N ARG A 365 0.98 25.84 2.68
CA ARG A 365 0.79 24.60 1.92
C ARG A 365 -0.58 24.52 1.24
N LEU A 366 -1.63 24.96 1.93
CA LEU A 366 -2.97 25.04 1.38
C LEU A 366 -3.05 26.05 0.23
N LYS A 367 -2.41 27.24 0.37
CA LYS A 367 -2.30 28.23 -0.71
C LYS A 367 -1.56 27.65 -1.92
N ASP A 368 -0.43 26.98 -1.69
CA ASP A 368 0.40 26.36 -2.73
C ASP A 368 -0.36 25.25 -3.49
N ALA A 369 -1.32 24.58 -2.84
CA ALA A 369 -2.22 23.61 -3.47
C ALA A 369 -3.43 24.24 -4.20
N GLY A 370 -3.64 25.56 -4.07
CA GLY A 370 -4.69 26.31 -4.75
C GLY A 370 -5.94 26.62 -3.91
N PHE A 371 -5.95 26.25 -2.62
CA PHE A 371 -7.07 26.55 -1.73
C PHE A 371 -7.15 28.04 -1.38
N VAL A 372 -8.37 28.52 -1.12
CA VAL A 372 -8.66 29.91 -0.75
C VAL A 372 -9.50 29.96 0.53
N ASN A 373 -9.69 31.18 1.06
CA ASN A 373 -10.40 31.44 2.32
C ASN A 373 -9.87 30.60 3.50
N ILE A 374 -8.56 30.42 3.56
CA ILE A 374 -7.91 29.64 4.60
C ILE A 374 -7.99 30.41 5.92
N LYS A 375 -8.53 29.76 6.95
CA LYS A 375 -8.75 30.37 8.26
C LYS A 375 -8.46 29.40 9.38
N ARG A 376 -7.83 29.92 10.44
CA ARG A 376 -7.81 29.24 11.74
C ARG A 376 -9.23 29.18 12.28
N SER A 377 -9.65 27.98 12.68
CA SER A 377 -10.95 27.67 13.27
C SER A 377 -10.75 27.27 14.73
N SER A 378 -11.85 26.99 15.43
CA SER A 378 -11.86 26.32 16.73
C SER A 378 -12.64 25.00 16.68
N TYR A 379 -12.58 24.26 17.79
CA TYR A 379 -13.32 23.01 18.01
C TYR A 379 -14.82 23.17 17.73
N LEU A 380 -15.36 22.28 16.89
CA LEU A 380 -16.73 22.21 16.39
C LEU A 380 -17.27 23.52 15.82
N ASN A 381 -16.38 24.42 15.37
CA ASN A 381 -16.75 25.74 14.85
C ASN A 381 -16.55 25.83 13.34
N SER A 382 -17.01 24.80 12.62
CA SER A 382 -17.03 24.81 11.16
C SER A 382 -18.08 25.78 10.61
N ARG A 383 -17.77 26.40 9.46
CA ARG A 383 -18.77 27.13 8.67
C ARG A 383 -19.83 26.20 8.07
N ASP A 384 -19.53 24.92 7.91
CA ASP A 384 -20.49 23.89 7.50
C ASP A 384 -21.17 23.27 8.72
N ALA A 385 -22.50 23.25 8.73
CA ALA A 385 -23.26 22.79 9.91
C ALA A 385 -23.04 21.31 10.25
N GLU A 386 -22.76 20.46 9.26
CA GLU A 386 -22.55 19.02 9.46
C GLU A 386 -21.21 18.76 10.15
N LEU A 387 -20.16 19.51 9.76
CA LEU A 387 -18.81 19.42 10.33
C LEU A 387 -18.71 19.93 11.77
N ARG A 388 -19.78 20.53 12.32
CA ARG A 388 -19.91 20.85 13.76
C ARG A 388 -20.46 19.69 14.59
N GLY A 389 -20.83 18.58 13.94
CA GLY A 389 -21.44 17.43 14.59
C GLY A 389 -20.47 16.62 15.45
N LYS A 390 -21.04 15.78 16.33
CA LYS A 390 -20.26 14.79 17.08
C LYS A 390 -19.56 13.83 16.11
N GLY A 391 -18.30 13.52 16.43
CA GLY A 391 -17.48 12.57 15.69
C GLY A 391 -16.48 13.20 14.72
N PHE A 392 -16.50 14.51 14.48
CA PHE A 392 -15.47 15.15 13.66
C PHE A 392 -14.26 15.53 14.50
N ASP A 393 -14.28 16.69 15.13
CA ASP A 393 -13.11 17.20 15.85
C ASP A 393 -12.81 16.41 17.12
N LEU A 394 -11.51 16.22 17.37
CA LEU A 394 -10.96 15.60 18.57
C LEU A 394 -10.04 16.60 19.29
N HIS A 395 -9.69 16.28 20.55
CA HIS A 395 -8.65 16.97 21.31
C HIS A 395 -8.75 18.52 21.28
N PRO A 396 -9.85 19.11 21.80
CA PRO A 396 -10.15 20.54 21.67
C PRO A 396 -9.05 21.47 22.17
N ASP A 397 -8.32 21.05 23.21
CA ASP A 397 -7.38 21.90 23.94
C ASP A 397 -5.96 21.92 23.35
N VAL A 398 -5.65 21.02 22.42
CA VAL A 398 -4.29 20.82 21.90
C VAL A 398 -4.21 20.77 20.38
N SER A 399 -5.35 20.95 19.69
CA SER A 399 -5.42 20.81 18.24
C SER A 399 -5.51 22.14 17.53
N LEU A 400 -4.82 22.22 16.41
CA LEU A 400 -4.99 23.25 15.41
C LEU A 400 -6.17 22.85 14.54
N PHE A 401 -7.14 23.74 14.34
CA PHE A 401 -8.23 23.55 13.40
C PHE A 401 -8.10 24.57 12.27
N VAL A 402 -8.15 24.10 11.01
CA VAL A 402 -8.07 24.96 9.83
C VAL A 402 -9.16 24.60 8.84
N GLU A 403 -9.79 25.61 8.25
CA GLU A 403 -10.74 25.45 7.16
C GLU A 403 -10.32 26.24 5.94
N CYS A 404 -10.62 25.70 4.77
CA CYS A 404 -10.47 26.37 3.48
C CYS A 404 -11.50 25.82 2.47
N ASN A 405 -11.56 26.39 1.27
CA ASN A 405 -12.33 25.82 0.15
C ASN A 405 -11.54 25.85 -1.15
N LYS A 406 -11.95 24.99 -2.08
CA LYS A 406 -11.63 25.16 -3.49
C LYS A 406 -12.35 26.43 -4.00
N PRO A 407 -11.72 27.28 -4.83
CA PRO A 407 -12.41 28.39 -5.50
C PRO A 407 -13.65 27.93 -6.26
N GLU A 408 -14.62 28.84 -6.47
CA GLU A 408 -15.82 28.59 -7.30
C GLU A 408 -15.51 28.51 -8.79
#